data_AF-A0A7X3XBI3-F1
#
_entry.id   AF-A0A7X3XBI3-F1
#
_cell.length_a   1.000
_cell.length_b   1.000
_cell.length_c   1.000
_cell.angle_alpha   90.00
_cell.angle_beta   90.00
_cell.angle_gamma   90.00
#
_symmetry.space_group_name_H-M   'P 1'
#
loop_
_entity.id
_entity.type
_entity.pdbx_description
1 polymer ?
#
loop_
_entity_poly.entity_id
_entity_poly.type
_entity_poly.pdbx_seq_one_letter_code
_entity_poly.pdbx_strand_id
1 'polypeptide(L)'
;MAETDAMSEGNSQDLTRLWEIHQAAEWPIGVGSREGELMTLDTVVCGCVTYFFEERDLDPQRVAILEDCLSDLEAALPELTEEPLDYFQRVKQLGALLLEVGRR
;
A
#
# COMPACT_ATOMS: atom_id res chain seq x y z
N MET A 1 20.14 -17.93 3.27
CA MET A 1 20.70 -16.56 3.22
C MET A 1 20.57 -16.01 1.81
N ALA A 2 21.16 -16.62 0.77
CA ALA A 2 21.05 -16.11 -0.61
C ALA A 2 19.62 -16.01 -1.20
N GLU A 3 18.70 -16.94 -0.87
CA GLU A 3 17.32 -16.90 -1.40
C GLU A 3 16.45 -15.81 -0.76
N THR A 4 16.68 -15.52 0.52
CA THR A 4 15.94 -14.48 1.27
C THR A 4 16.35 -13.08 0.81
N ASP A 5 17.64 -12.88 0.53
CA ASP A 5 18.16 -11.59 0.05
C ASP A 5 17.67 -11.28 -1.38
N ALA A 6 17.67 -12.28 -2.29
CA ALA A 6 17.17 -12.10 -3.65
C ALA A 6 15.65 -11.82 -3.70
N MET A 7 14.86 -12.44 -2.81
CA MET A 7 13.43 -12.19 -2.69
C MET A 7 13.14 -10.79 -2.14
N SER A 8 13.92 -10.32 -1.16
CA SER A 8 13.80 -8.96 -0.61
C SER A 8 14.15 -7.88 -1.65
N GLU A 9 15.18 -8.14 -2.49
CA GLU A 9 15.52 -7.26 -3.62
C GLU A 9 14.40 -7.23 -4.68
N GLY A 10 13.83 -8.38 -5.03
CA GLY A 10 12.69 -8.48 -5.93
C GLY A 10 11.48 -7.69 -5.42
N ASN A 11 11.11 -7.88 -4.16
CA ASN A 11 9.99 -7.18 -3.53
C ASN A 11 10.22 -5.67 -3.44
N SER A 12 11.46 -5.22 -3.24
CA SER A 12 11.80 -3.79 -3.24
C SER A 12 11.66 -3.15 -4.64
N GLN A 13 12.03 -3.89 -5.70
CA GLN A 13 11.83 -3.44 -7.08
C GLN A 13 10.34 -3.39 -7.44
N ASP A 14 9.58 -4.41 -7.04
CA ASP A 14 8.13 -4.47 -7.25
C ASP A 14 7.42 -3.33 -6.51
N LEU A 15 7.80 -3.04 -5.25
CA LEU A 15 7.29 -1.90 -4.49
C LEU A 15 7.54 -0.58 -5.22
N THR A 16 8.77 -0.37 -5.72
CA THR A 16 9.14 0.85 -6.45
C THR A 16 8.31 1.02 -7.71
N ARG A 17 8.20 -0.02 -8.53
CA ARG A 17 7.43 0.01 -9.77
C ARG A 17 5.94 0.25 -9.51
N LEU A 18 5.38 -0.45 -8.53
CA LEU A 18 3.98 -0.31 -8.17
C LEU A 18 3.68 1.10 -7.64
N TRP A 19 4.63 1.68 -6.90
CA TRP A 19 4.54 3.04 -6.38
C TRP A 19 4.55 4.09 -7.50
N GLU A 20 5.40 3.94 -8.51
CA GLU A 20 5.39 4.81 -9.70
C GLU A 20 4.06 4.76 -10.45
N ILE A 21 3.47 3.56 -10.61
CA ILE A 21 2.16 3.39 -11.23
C ILE A 21 1.08 4.09 -10.40
N HIS A 22 1.11 3.93 -9.07
CA HIS A 22 0.11 4.53 -8.19
C HIS A 22 0.18 6.05 -8.16
N GLN A 23 1.39 6.63 -8.12
CA GLN A 23 1.57 8.08 -8.16
C GLN A 23 1.07 8.71 -9.47
N ALA A 24 1.12 7.96 -10.57
CA ALA A 24 0.60 8.41 -11.86
C ALA A 24 -0.91 8.19 -12.02
N ALA A 25 -1.55 7.46 -11.11
CA ALA A 25 -2.98 7.18 -11.18
C ALA A 25 -3.79 8.39 -10.69
N GLU A 26 -4.90 8.66 -11.38
CA GLU A 26 -5.90 9.61 -10.88
C GLU A 26 -6.73 8.96 -9.77
N TRP A 27 -7.34 9.80 -8.93
CA TRP A 27 -8.33 9.32 -7.96
C TRP A 27 -9.53 8.71 -8.70
N PRO A 28 -9.96 7.48 -8.35
CA PRO A 28 -10.93 6.75 -9.15
C PRO A 28 -12.31 7.42 -9.10
N ILE A 29 -13.05 7.36 -10.22
CA ILE A 29 -14.43 7.84 -10.26
C ILE A 29 -15.34 6.79 -9.61
N GLY A 30 -16.37 7.23 -8.88
CA GLY A 30 -17.41 6.33 -8.37
C GLY A 30 -17.12 5.68 -7.01
N VAL A 31 -16.22 6.25 -6.20
CA VAL A 31 -15.94 5.79 -4.82
C VAL A 31 -17.17 5.87 -3.90
N GLY A 32 -18.12 6.74 -4.22
CA GLY A 32 -19.43 6.79 -3.57
C GLY A 32 -19.36 7.23 -2.10
N SER A 33 -20.24 6.68 -1.25
CA SER A 33 -20.40 7.14 0.14
C SER A 33 -19.21 6.82 1.06
N ARG A 34 -18.28 5.95 0.64
CA ARG A 34 -17.10 5.55 1.41
C ARG A 34 -15.85 6.38 1.09
N GLU A 35 -15.99 7.44 0.31
CA GLU A 35 -14.87 8.27 -0.15
C GLU A 35 -13.97 8.77 0.98
N GLY A 36 -14.53 9.26 2.09
CA GLY A 36 -13.72 9.75 3.21
C GLY A 36 -12.90 8.66 3.92
N GLU A 37 -13.47 7.46 4.07
CA GLU A 37 -12.78 6.30 4.65
C GLU A 37 -11.64 5.87 3.72
N LEU A 38 -11.93 5.67 2.44
CA LEU A 38 -10.98 5.21 1.44
C LEU A 38 -9.85 6.21 1.17
N MET A 39 -10.15 7.52 1.22
CA MET A 39 -9.15 8.58 1.17
C MET A 39 -8.22 8.58 2.38
N THR A 40 -8.75 8.27 3.56
CA THR A 40 -7.94 8.10 4.76
C THR A 40 -6.99 6.91 4.61
N LEU A 41 -7.50 5.76 4.15
CA LEU A 41 -6.69 4.56 3.91
C LEU A 41 -5.59 4.81 2.88
N ASP A 42 -5.91 5.41 1.73
CA ASP A 42 -4.91 5.77 0.72
C ASP A 42 -3.84 6.71 1.30
N THR A 43 -4.25 7.79 1.97
CA THR A 43 -3.33 8.78 2.55
C THR A 43 -2.35 8.13 3.53
N VAL A 44 -2.84 7.26 4.41
CA VAL A 44 -2.00 6.60 5.42
C VAL A 44 -1.02 5.62 4.78
N VAL A 45 -1.49 4.77 3.85
CA VAL A 45 -0.63 3.80 3.16
C VAL A 45 0.42 4.51 2.32
N CYS A 46 0.03 5.48 1.49
CA CYS A 46 0.92 6.28 0.66
C CYS A 46 1.94 7.08 1.50
N GLY A 47 1.51 7.58 2.67
CA GLY A 47 2.42 8.22 3.62
C GLY A 47 3.48 7.26 4.17
N CYS A 48 3.11 6.01 4.47
CA CYS A 48 4.07 4.99 4.92
C CYS A 48 5.05 4.60 3.80
N VAL A 49 4.58 4.46 2.56
CA VAL A 49 5.44 4.19 1.40
C VAL A 49 6.43 5.33 1.17
N THR A 50 5.95 6.58 1.23
CA THR A 50 6.80 7.78 1.09
C THR A 50 7.87 7.82 2.18
N TYR A 51 7.46 7.64 3.44
CA TYR A 51 8.37 7.59 4.58
C TYR A 51 9.45 6.51 4.41
N PHE A 52 9.07 5.31 3.96
CA PHE A 52 10.04 4.23 3.73
C PHE A 52 11.05 4.56 2.62
N PHE A 53 10.65 5.25 1.55
CA PHE A 53 11.61 5.65 0.51
C PHE A 53 12.62 6.70 1.00
N GLU A 54 12.25 7.50 1.99
CA GLU A 54 13.12 8.49 2.64
C GLU A 54 14.04 7.85 3.69
N GLU A 55 13.46 7.12 4.65
CA GLU A 55 14.18 6.62 5.84
C GLU A 55 14.76 5.21 5.65
N ARG A 56 14.31 4.47 4.63
CA ARG A 56 14.71 3.07 4.32
C ARG A 56 14.39 2.07 5.42
N ASP A 57 13.45 2.41 6.29
CA ASP A 57 12.96 1.60 7.39
C ASP A 57 11.50 1.98 7.73
N LEU A 58 10.79 1.08 8.41
CA LEU A 58 9.49 1.37 9.00
C LEU A 58 9.53 1.12 10.50
N ASP A 59 9.28 2.17 11.28
CA ASP A 59 9.18 1.99 12.73
C ASP A 59 7.97 1.11 13.13
N PRO A 60 8.00 0.51 14.34
CA PRO A 60 6.92 -0.38 14.78
C PRO A 60 5.53 0.25 14.84
N GLN A 61 5.43 1.57 15.04
CA GLN A 61 4.14 2.26 15.08
C GLN A 61 3.52 2.31 13.67
N ARG A 62 4.33 2.64 12.65
CA ARG A 62 3.88 2.64 11.25
C ARG A 62 3.55 1.24 10.76
N VAL A 63 4.30 0.22 11.20
CA VAL A 63 3.96 -1.19 10.91
C VAL A 63 2.57 -1.53 11.43
N ALA A 64 2.27 -1.24 12.70
CA ALA A 64 0.96 -1.52 13.28
C ALA A 64 -0.18 -0.76 12.57
N ILE A 65 0.02 0.54 12.30
CA ILE A 65 -0.94 1.36 11.55
C ILE A 65 -1.19 0.77 10.16
N LEU A 66 -0.14 0.35 9.46
CA LEU A 66 -0.24 -0.20 8.12
C LEU A 66 -0.98 -1.55 8.11
N GLU A 67 -0.75 -2.40 9.11
CA GLU A 67 -1.50 -3.65 9.30
C GLU A 67 -3.00 -3.40 9.50
N ASP A 68 -3.36 -2.43 10.36
CA ASP A 68 -4.75 -2.04 10.58
C ASP A 68 -5.39 -1.53 9.27
N CYS A 69 -4.71 -0.64 8.54
CA CYS A 69 -5.21 -0.14 7.26
C CYS A 69 -5.37 -1.24 6.20
N LEU A 70 -4.48 -2.23 6.16
CA LEU A 70 -4.61 -3.36 5.23
C LEU A 70 -5.79 -4.26 5.57
N SER A 71 -6.08 -4.46 6.86
CA SER A 71 -7.28 -5.17 7.31
C SER A 71 -8.56 -4.43 6.90
N ASP A 72 -8.59 -3.11 7.10
CA ASP A 72 -9.74 -2.28 6.72
C ASP A 72 -9.94 -2.26 5.19
N LEU A 73 -8.86 -2.14 4.41
CA LEU A 73 -8.91 -2.27 2.95
C LEU A 73 -9.45 -3.65 2.54
N GLU A 74 -8.98 -4.74 3.14
CA GLU A 74 -9.47 -6.08 2.83
C GLU A 74 -10.96 -6.25 3.09
N ALA A 75 -11.49 -5.63 4.15
CA ALA A 75 -12.92 -5.61 4.42
C ALA A 75 -13.70 -4.73 3.43
N ALA A 76 -13.12 -3.63 2.93
CA ALA A 76 -13.77 -2.71 2.00
C ALA A 76 -13.81 -3.21 0.55
N LEU A 77 -12.77 -3.92 0.10
CA LEU A 77 -12.59 -4.32 -1.30
C LEU A 77 -13.79 -5.06 -1.93
N PRO A 78 -14.47 -6.01 -1.25
CA PRO A 78 -15.61 -6.72 -1.85
C PRO A 78 -16.82 -5.84 -2.22
N GLU A 79 -16.90 -4.64 -1.66
CA GLU A 79 -17.96 -3.67 -1.95
C GLU A 79 -17.62 -2.73 -3.10
N LEU A 80 -16.37 -2.74 -3.56
CA LEU A 80 -15.90 -1.92 -4.68
C LEU A 80 -16.01 -2.70 -5.99
N THR A 81 -16.22 -1.96 -7.08
CA THR A 81 -16.31 -2.51 -8.43
C THR A 81 -15.55 -1.64 -9.40
N GLU A 82 -15.05 -2.22 -10.49
CA GLU A 82 -14.40 -1.47 -11.58
C GLU A 82 -13.19 -0.65 -11.10
N GLU A 83 -13.13 0.63 -11.44
CA GLU A 83 -11.97 1.50 -11.25
C GLU A 83 -11.58 1.70 -9.77
N PRO A 84 -12.52 1.96 -8.82
CA PRO A 84 -12.19 1.95 -7.39
C PRO A 84 -11.58 0.63 -6.92
N LEU A 85 -12.09 -0.52 -7.40
CA LEU A 85 -11.56 -1.82 -6.99
C LEU A 85 -10.09 -1.96 -7.41
N ASP A 86 -9.78 -1.67 -8.68
CA ASP A 86 -8.42 -1.74 -9.22
C ASP A 86 -7.45 -0.77 -8.52
N TYR A 87 -7.95 0.42 -8.15
CA TYR A 87 -7.19 1.41 -7.40
C TYR A 87 -6.84 0.94 -5.99
N PHE A 88 -7.84 0.53 -5.21
CA PHE A 88 -7.60 0.14 -3.81
C PHE A 88 -6.96 -1.24 -3.66
N GLN A 89 -7.07 -2.12 -4.66
CA GLN A 89 -6.24 -3.33 -4.72
C GLN A 89 -4.76 -2.99 -4.84
N ARG A 90 -4.40 -1.98 -5.63
CA ARG A 90 -3.02 -1.49 -5.75
C ARG A 90 -2.54 -0.84 -4.45
N VAL A 91 -3.38 -0.07 -3.77
CA VAL A 91 -3.06 0.46 -2.41
C VAL A 91 -2.77 -0.70 -1.44
N LYS A 92 -3.61 -1.73 -1.42
CA LYS A 92 -3.40 -2.92 -0.58
C LYS A 92 -2.07 -3.63 -0.91
N GLN A 93 -1.78 -3.80 -2.21
CA GLN A 93 -0.53 -4.42 -2.65
C GLN A 93 0.71 -3.61 -2.26
N LEU A 94 0.65 -2.28 -2.35
CA LEU A 94 1.73 -1.39 -1.87
C LEU A 94 2.01 -1.62 -0.39
N GLY A 95 0.97 -1.60 0.45
CA GLY A 95 1.15 -1.82 1.89
C GLY A 95 1.68 -3.22 2.21
N ALA A 96 1.22 -4.25 1.52
CA ALA A 96 1.70 -5.62 1.71
C ALA A 96 3.19 -5.76 1.35
N LEU A 97 3.61 -5.29 0.17
CA LEU A 97 5.02 -5.29 -0.25
C LEU A 97 5.88 -4.49 0.72
N LEU A 98 5.37 -3.34 1.17
CA LEU A 98 6.06 -2.49 2.12
C LEU A 98 6.32 -3.21 3.47
N LEU A 99 5.36 -3.97 3.99
CA LEU A 99 5.57 -4.78 5.21
C LEU A 99 6.60 -5.89 5.00
N GLU A 100 6.73 -6.44 3.79
CA GLU A 100 7.73 -7.46 3.48
C GLU A 100 9.16 -6.90 3.41
N VAL A 101 9.33 -5.66 2.97
CA VAL A 101 10.66 -5.04 2.80
C VAL A 101 11.09 -4.15 3.96
N GLY A 102 10.14 -3.59 4.71
CA GLY A 102 10.37 -2.56 5.73
C GLY A 102 10.42 -3.05 7.17
N ARG A 103 10.12 -4.33 7.46
CA ARG A 103 10.23 -4.92 8.81
C ARG A 103 11.66 -5.42 9.08
N ARG A 104 12.61 -4.50 9.31
CA ARG A 104 14.01 -4.87 9.60
C ARG A 104 14.33 -4.88 11.09
#